data_AF-A0A644WBP1-F1
#
_entry.id   AF-A0A644WBP1-F1
#
_cell.length_a   1.000
_cell.length_b   1.000
_cell.length_c   1.000
_cell.angle_alpha   90.00
_cell.angle_beta   90.00
_cell.angle_gamma   90.00
#
_symmetry.space_group_name_H-M   'P 1'
#
loop_
_entity.id
_entity.type
_entity.pdbx_description
1 polymer ?
#
loop_
_entity_poly.entity_id
_entity_poly.type
_entity_poly.pdbx_seq_one_letter_code
_entity_poly.pdbx_strand_id
1 'polypeptide(L)'
;MNKEQFNKLDFMEKIEYLNNKLREGQTVIRIREDIGIGEKALQREVKANGYRYNSKIKQYTPTTETTTKSTTEILPTIVADKTTIVGNENTFVVPKQQKQILGYLENNFEVLQEFLEKYKSTTRATTETTTNHIVINLVDDKHLNPKPKSIRINEFVYQDWQQFCETKHYSKQDLISMALKEYMDKYK
;
A
#
# COMPACT_ATOMS: atom_id res chain seq x y z
N MET A 1 -22.10 -13.22 18.78
CA MET A 1 -20.99 -14.18 18.95
C MET A 1 -20.19 -13.74 20.17
N ASN A 2 -19.89 -14.64 21.10
CA ASN A 2 -19.14 -14.30 22.32
C ASN A 2 -17.64 -14.59 22.16
N LYS A 3 -16.82 -14.13 23.11
CA LYS A 3 -15.36 -14.28 23.12
C LYS A 3 -14.89 -15.73 22.96
N GLU A 4 -15.55 -16.67 23.63
CA GLU A 4 -15.15 -18.09 23.60
C GLU A 4 -15.45 -18.73 22.26
N GLN A 5 -16.60 -18.42 21.66
CA GLN A 5 -16.96 -18.84 20.32
C GLN A 5 -16.00 -18.24 19.28
N PHE A 6 -15.71 -16.94 19.40
CA PHE A 6 -14.79 -16.26 18.50
C PHE A 6 -13.39 -16.87 18.56
N ASN A 7 -12.86 -17.15 19.76
CA ASN A 7 -11.52 -17.69 19.92
C ASN A 7 -11.35 -19.12 19.38
N LYS A 8 -12.43 -19.92 19.31
CA LYS A 8 -12.42 -21.29 18.77
C LYS A 8 -12.40 -21.36 17.25
N LEU A 9 -12.76 -20.27 16.56
CA LEU A 9 -12.76 -20.20 15.11
C LEU A 9 -11.33 -20.24 14.55
N ASP A 10 -11.20 -20.80 13.34
CA ASP A 10 -9.97 -20.64 12.57
C ASP A 10 -9.74 -19.17 12.24
N PHE A 11 -8.48 -18.80 12.02
CA PHE A 11 -8.12 -17.42 11.73
C PHE A 11 -8.87 -16.87 10.49
N MET A 12 -9.06 -17.69 9.45
CA MET A 12 -9.78 -17.25 8.26
C MET A 12 -11.26 -16.97 8.54
N GLU A 13 -11.89 -17.79 9.38
CA GLU A 13 -13.29 -17.60 9.80
C GLU A 13 -13.45 -16.34 10.67
N LYS A 14 -12.47 -16.05 11.53
CA LYS A 14 -12.42 -14.79 12.30
C LYS A 14 -12.36 -13.57 11.39
N ILE A 15 -11.49 -13.60 10.38
CA ILE A 15 -11.35 -12.49 9.42
C ILE A 15 -12.63 -12.31 8.60
N GLU A 16 -13.25 -13.40 8.14
CA GLU A 16 -14.50 -13.32 7.38
C GLU A 16 -15.64 -12.75 8.24
N TYR A 17 -15.75 -13.19 9.49
CA TYR A 17 -16.72 -12.63 10.45
C TYR A 17 -16.52 -11.12 10.65
N LEU A 18 -15.29 -10.68 10.89
CA LEU A 18 -14.96 -9.27 11.07
C LEU A 18 -15.30 -8.46 9.81
N ASN A 19 -14.91 -8.95 8.64
CA ASN A 19 -15.15 -8.26 7.37
C ASN A 19 -16.64 -8.18 7.02
N ASN A 20 -17.44 -9.20 7.33
CA ASN A 20 -18.89 -9.16 7.13
C ASN A 20 -19.54 -8.10 8.01
N LYS A 21 -19.16 -8.02 9.30
CA LYS A 21 -19.65 -6.96 10.20
C LYS A 21 -19.22 -5.56 9.81
N LEU A 22 -18.02 -5.41 9.26
CA LEU A 22 -17.54 -4.14 8.72
C LEU A 22 -18.30 -3.73 7.44
N ARG A 23 -18.69 -4.69 6.58
CA ARG A 23 -19.55 -4.44 5.41
C ARG A 23 -20.96 -4.02 5.80
N GLU A 24 -21.49 -4.54 6.91
CA GLU A 24 -22.77 -4.11 7.52
C GLU A 24 -22.71 -2.70 8.12
N GLY A 25 -21.55 -2.03 8.10
CA GLY A 25 -21.38 -0.65 8.57
C GLY A 25 -20.99 -0.51 10.04
N GLN A 26 -20.72 -1.62 10.73
CA GLN A 26 -20.20 -1.57 12.10
C GLN A 26 -18.75 -1.08 12.13
N THR A 27 -18.31 -0.57 13.28
CA THR A 27 -16.91 -0.17 13.49
C THR A 27 -16.14 -1.29 14.17
N VAL A 28 -14.81 -1.34 13.95
CA VAL A 28 -13.92 -2.31 14.62
C VAL A 28 -14.04 -2.22 16.15
N ILE A 29 -14.40 -1.05 16.70
CA ILE A 29 -14.61 -0.85 18.14
C ILE A 29 -15.88 -1.58 18.58
N ARG A 30 -17.03 -1.32 17.95
CA ARG A 30 -18.30 -1.97 18.28
C ARG A 30 -18.23 -3.48 18.16
N ILE A 31 -17.62 -3.98 17.07
CA ILE A 31 -17.45 -5.43 16.87
C ILE A 31 -16.62 -6.07 18.00
N ARG A 32 -15.57 -5.39 18.48
CA ARG A 32 -14.75 -5.89 19.60
C ARG A 32 -15.51 -5.88 20.92
N GLU A 33 -16.29 -4.82 21.18
CA GLU A 33 -17.12 -4.69 22.37
C GLU A 33 -18.21 -5.76 22.40
N ASP A 34 -18.89 -6.00 21.26
CA ASP A 34 -19.93 -7.03 21.12
C ASP A 34 -19.42 -8.45 21.36
N ILE A 35 -18.17 -8.74 20.97
CA ILE A 35 -17.53 -10.05 21.19
C ILE A 35 -16.88 -10.13 22.59
N GLY A 36 -16.46 -9.01 23.16
CA GLY A 36 -15.70 -8.95 24.41
C GLY A 36 -14.19 -9.21 24.25
N ILE A 37 -13.60 -8.79 23.12
CA ILE A 37 -12.16 -8.94 22.84
C ILE A 37 -11.41 -7.62 22.98
N GLY A 38 -10.24 -7.67 23.64
CA GLY A 38 -9.38 -6.50 23.80
C GLY A 38 -8.69 -6.11 22.48
N GLU A 39 -8.51 -4.81 22.26
CA GLU A 39 -7.86 -4.27 21.06
C GLU A 39 -6.50 -4.90 20.76
N LYS A 40 -5.66 -4.99 21.79
CA LYS A 40 -4.30 -5.54 21.70
C LYS A 40 -4.30 -7.04 21.40
N ALA A 41 -5.33 -7.78 21.81
CA ALA A 41 -5.45 -9.19 21.49
C ALA A 41 -5.72 -9.37 20.00
N LEU A 42 -6.75 -8.69 19.49
CA LEU A 42 -7.11 -8.73 18.07
C LEU A 42 -5.96 -8.24 17.18
N GLN A 43 -5.31 -7.14 17.55
CA GLN A 43 -4.19 -6.60 16.78
C GLN A 43 -3.00 -7.56 16.71
N ARG A 44 -2.69 -8.27 17.81
CA ARG A 44 -1.61 -9.26 17.83
C ARG A 44 -1.92 -10.45 16.93
N GLU A 45 -3.13 -10.99 17.03
CA GLU A 45 -3.57 -12.15 16.24
C GLU A 45 -3.61 -11.83 14.74
N VAL A 46 -4.19 -10.69 14.37
CA VAL A 46 -4.27 -10.23 12.97
C VAL A 46 -2.88 -10.01 12.38
N LYS A 47 -1.95 -9.37 13.12
CA LYS A 47 -0.57 -9.17 12.66
C LYS A 47 0.23 -10.47 12.57
N ALA A 48 0.06 -11.39 13.53
CA ALA A 48 0.77 -12.67 13.54
C ALA A 48 0.42 -13.53 12.32
N ASN A 49 -0.81 -13.40 11.82
CA ASN A 49 -1.28 -14.10 10.62
C ASN A 49 -1.10 -13.28 9.33
N GLY A 50 -0.39 -12.14 9.37
CA GLY A 50 -0.05 -11.36 8.19
C GLY A 50 -1.21 -10.52 7.63
N TYR A 51 -2.21 -10.15 8.43
CA TYR A 51 -3.31 -9.27 8.00
C TYR A 51 -3.17 -7.88 8.61
N ARG A 52 -3.83 -6.90 7.98
CA ARG A 52 -3.95 -5.54 8.49
C ARG A 52 -5.28 -4.93 8.11
N TYR A 53 -5.80 -4.06 8.98
CA TYR A 53 -6.97 -3.24 8.65
C TYR A 53 -6.61 -2.20 7.59
N ASN A 54 -7.36 -2.19 6.50
CA ASN A 54 -7.27 -1.22 5.42
C ASN A 54 -8.38 -0.18 5.59
N SER A 55 -7.99 1.06 5.92
CA SER A 55 -8.91 2.16 6.16
C SER A 55 -9.67 2.63 4.91
N LYS A 56 -9.15 2.38 3.70
CA LYS A 56 -9.78 2.80 2.44
C LYS A 56 -11.02 1.96 2.13
N ILE A 57 -10.91 0.65 2.31
CA ILE A 57 -12.00 -0.30 2.05
C ILE A 57 -12.72 -0.74 3.32
N LYS A 58 -12.28 -0.25 4.48
CA LYS A 58 -12.80 -0.56 5.82
C LYS A 58 -12.83 -2.07 6.14
N GLN A 59 -11.83 -2.83 5.69
CA GLN A 59 -11.75 -4.29 5.85
C GLN A 59 -10.35 -4.74 6.24
N TYR A 60 -10.22 -5.94 6.77
CA TYR A 60 -8.95 -6.62 6.98
C TYR A 60 -8.50 -7.33 5.70
N THR A 61 -7.28 -7.02 5.24
CA THR A 61 -6.66 -7.63 4.06
C THR A 61 -5.29 -8.22 4.39
N PRO A 62 -4.81 -9.20 3.59
CA PRO A 62 -3.42 -9.66 3.66
C PRO A 62 -2.45 -8.49 3.53
N THR A 63 -1.38 -8.53 4.32
CA THR A 63 -0.30 -7.54 4.30
C THR A 63 0.66 -7.94 3.20
N THR A 64 0.71 -7.17 2.11
CA THR A 64 1.60 -7.42 0.96
C THR A 64 3.03 -6.94 1.18
N GLU A 65 3.45 -6.70 2.43
CA GLU A 65 4.78 -6.21 2.76
C GLU A 65 5.69 -7.38 3.15
N THR A 66 6.58 -7.75 2.24
CA THR A 66 7.79 -8.53 2.49
C THR A 66 8.58 -7.87 3.62
N THR A 67 8.43 -8.38 4.84
CA THR A 67 9.28 -7.97 5.96
C THR A 67 10.39 -8.99 6.09
N THR A 68 11.49 -8.76 5.36
CA THR A 68 12.80 -9.31 5.72
C THR A 68 13.16 -8.79 7.10
N LYS A 69 12.95 -9.62 8.13
CA LYS A 69 13.70 -9.50 9.38
C LYS A 69 14.57 -10.74 9.50
N SER A 70 15.84 -10.52 9.20
CA SER A 70 16.93 -11.41 9.58
C SER A 70 16.88 -11.61 11.09
N THR A 71 16.63 -12.84 11.53
CA THR A 71 17.24 -13.39 12.74
C THR A 71 17.34 -14.89 12.54
N THR A 72 18.57 -15.37 12.65
CA THR A 72 19.03 -16.73 12.44
C THR A 72 18.38 -17.71 13.41
N GLU A 73 18.13 -18.90 12.88
CA GLU A 73 18.05 -20.20 13.57
C GLU A 73 16.72 -20.71 14.15
N ILE A 74 16.30 -21.81 13.48
CA ILE A 74 15.58 -23.01 13.92
C ILE A 74 14.10 -22.83 14.28
N LEU A 75 13.23 -23.33 13.40
CA LEU A 75 12.22 -24.30 13.83
C LEU A 75 11.98 -25.38 12.74
N PRO A 76 11.70 -26.62 13.18
CA PRO A 76 11.60 -27.81 12.36
C PRO A 76 10.19 -28.04 11.78
N THR A 77 10.20 -28.80 10.67
CA THR A 77 9.21 -29.82 10.24
C THR A 77 7.72 -29.56 10.46
N ILE A 78 6.98 -29.40 9.36
CA ILE A 78 5.66 -30.04 9.19
C ILE A 78 5.55 -30.63 7.77
N VAL A 79 5.77 -31.94 7.73
CA VAL A 79 5.13 -32.99 6.89
C VAL A 79 4.63 -32.57 5.51
N ALA A 80 5.47 -32.81 4.49
CA ALA A 80 5.04 -32.90 3.10
C ALA A 80 4.78 -34.37 2.75
N ASP A 81 3.58 -34.60 2.26
CA ASP A 81 3.08 -35.87 1.78
C ASP A 81 4.01 -36.49 0.72
N LYS A 82 4.14 -37.82 0.79
CA LYS A 82 5.02 -38.62 -0.06
C LYS A 82 4.53 -38.59 -1.51
N THR A 83 5.36 -38.09 -2.43
CA THR A 83 5.58 -38.73 -3.74
C THR A 83 6.87 -38.21 -4.37
N THR A 84 7.94 -38.97 -4.18
CA THR A 84 9.21 -38.86 -4.92
C THR A 84 9.00 -39.23 -6.38
N ILE A 85 9.40 -38.36 -7.30
CA ILE A 85 9.87 -38.75 -8.63
C ILE A 85 11.29 -38.19 -8.77
N VAL A 86 12.26 -39.10 -8.86
CA VAL A 86 13.68 -38.84 -9.14
C VAL A 86 13.84 -38.64 -10.64
N GLY A 87 14.56 -37.60 -11.08
CA GLY A 87 15.00 -37.46 -12.47
C GLY A 87 15.62 -36.11 -12.86
N ASN A 88 16.94 -36.12 -13.06
CA ASN A 88 17.79 -35.17 -13.81
C ASN A 88 18.05 -33.75 -13.23
N GLU A 89 19.34 -33.43 -13.12
CA GLU A 89 19.99 -32.35 -12.36
C GLU A 89 19.84 -30.93 -12.94
N ASN A 90 18.98 -30.69 -13.93
CA ASN A 90 18.78 -29.35 -14.52
C ASN A 90 17.34 -28.79 -14.43
N THR A 91 16.50 -29.30 -13.54
CA THR A 91 15.11 -28.84 -13.43
C THR A 91 14.94 -27.83 -12.30
N PHE A 92 14.83 -26.54 -12.63
CA PHE A 92 14.45 -25.51 -11.66
C PHE A 92 13.01 -25.74 -11.22
N VAL A 93 12.81 -26.30 -10.02
CA VAL A 93 11.49 -26.58 -9.48
C VAL A 93 10.85 -25.28 -9.02
N VAL A 94 10.10 -24.64 -9.92
CA VAL A 94 9.29 -23.46 -9.61
C VAL A 94 8.10 -23.88 -8.72
N PRO A 95 7.97 -23.38 -7.48
CA PRO A 95 6.79 -23.59 -6.64
C PRO A 95 5.50 -23.29 -7.40
N LYS A 96 4.43 -24.07 -7.19
CA LYS A 96 3.15 -23.95 -7.93
C LYS A 96 2.61 -22.52 -8.02
N GLN A 97 2.82 -21.71 -6.99
CA GLN A 97 2.39 -20.29 -6.94
C GLN A 97 3.19 -19.39 -7.90
N GLN A 98 4.46 -19.69 -8.16
CA GLN A 98 5.31 -18.92 -9.06
C GLN A 98 5.05 -19.25 -10.54
N LYS A 99 4.49 -20.44 -10.86
CA LYS A 99 4.09 -20.79 -12.24
C LYS A 99 2.97 -19.90 -12.79
N GLN A 100 2.05 -19.47 -11.93
CA GLN A 100 0.95 -18.59 -12.32
C GLN A 100 1.45 -17.18 -12.65
N ILE A 101 2.38 -16.67 -11.84
CA ILE A 101 3.02 -15.37 -12.07
C ILE A 101 3.86 -15.42 -13.36
N LEU A 102 4.63 -16.49 -13.55
CA LEU A 102 5.45 -16.67 -14.74
C LEU A 102 4.59 -16.76 -16.01
N GLY A 103 3.52 -17.55 -15.97
CA GLY A 103 2.58 -17.65 -17.09
C GLY A 103 1.85 -16.32 -17.36
N TYR A 104 1.50 -15.55 -16.33
CA TYR A 104 0.91 -14.22 -16.53
C TYR A 104 1.91 -13.25 -17.17
N LEU A 105 3.17 -13.26 -16.75
CA LEU A 105 4.21 -12.41 -17.32
C LEU A 105 4.52 -12.79 -18.77
N GLU A 106 4.62 -14.08 -19.08
CA GLU A 106 4.82 -14.56 -20.46
C GLU A 106 3.65 -14.13 -21.36
N ASN A 107 2.41 -14.33 -20.91
CA ASN A 107 1.23 -13.99 -21.69
C ASN A 107 1.03 -12.47 -21.89
N ASN A 108 1.63 -11.63 -21.05
CA ASN A 108 1.48 -10.18 -21.10
C ASN A 108 2.78 -9.45 -21.46
N PHE A 109 3.84 -10.19 -21.83
CA PHE A 109 5.16 -9.58 -22.07
C PHE A 109 5.11 -8.56 -23.22
N GLU A 110 4.43 -8.89 -24.33
CA GLU A 110 4.29 -7.98 -25.47
C GLU A 110 3.53 -6.71 -25.11
N VAL A 111 2.45 -6.82 -24.33
CA VAL A 111 1.67 -5.67 -23.86
C VAL A 111 2.47 -4.79 -22.90
N LEU A 112 3.27 -5.41 -22.01
CA LEU A 112 4.17 -4.70 -21.11
C LEU A 112 5.29 -3.99 -21.89
N GLN A 113 5.82 -4.63 -22.93
CA GLN A 113 6.83 -4.05 -23.81
C GLN A 113 6.27 -2.87 -24.63
N GLU A 114 5.06 -3.03 -25.18
CA GLU A 114 4.35 -1.96 -25.88
C GLU A 114 4.06 -0.78 -24.95
N PHE A 115 3.61 -1.05 -23.72
CA PHE A 115 3.42 -0.02 -22.70
C PHE A 115 4.71 0.71 -22.37
N LEU A 116 5.83 -0.03 -22.20
CA LEU A 116 7.14 0.56 -21.95
C LEU A 116 7.59 1.46 -23.09
N GLU A 117 7.43 1.01 -24.33
CA GLU A 117 7.80 1.77 -25.53
C GLU A 117 6.90 2.99 -25.74
N LYS A 118 5.60 2.87 -25.47
CA LYS A 118 4.67 4.00 -25.47
C LYS A 118 5.04 5.03 -24.40
N TYR A 119 5.37 4.58 -23.19
CA TYR A 119 5.82 5.45 -22.11
C TYR A 119 7.13 6.17 -22.46
N LYS A 120 8.12 5.45 -23.01
CA LYS A 120 9.39 6.04 -23.50
C LYS A 120 9.18 7.01 -24.66
N SER A 121 8.25 6.71 -25.57
CA SER A 121 7.93 7.58 -26.70
C SER A 121 7.20 8.85 -26.25
N THR A 122 6.26 8.73 -25.31
CA THR A 122 5.61 9.88 -24.65
C THR A 122 6.62 10.72 -23.88
N THR A 123 7.56 10.11 -23.15
CA THR A 123 8.58 10.87 -22.40
C THR A 123 9.67 11.47 -23.30
N ARG A 124 10.05 10.84 -24.41
CA ARG A 124 11.02 11.40 -25.38
C ARG A 124 10.42 12.52 -26.24
N ALA A 125 9.16 12.41 -26.69
CA ALA A 125 8.48 13.45 -27.46
C ALA A 125 8.16 14.72 -26.63
N THR A 126 8.11 14.61 -25.30
CA THR A 126 7.80 15.73 -24.38
C THR A 126 9.03 16.55 -23.98
N THR A 127 10.17 16.39 -24.65
CA THR A 127 11.32 17.29 -24.46
C THR A 127 11.22 18.60 -25.24
N GLU A 128 10.25 18.74 -26.16
CA GLU A 128 10.11 19.93 -27.00
C GLU A 128 8.67 20.50 -27.09
N THR A 129 7.72 20.00 -26.29
CA THR A 129 6.39 20.62 -26.19
C THR A 129 6.02 20.89 -24.74
N THR A 130 6.02 22.19 -24.41
CA THR A 130 5.60 22.84 -23.17
C THR A 130 4.20 22.41 -22.75
N THR A 131 4.08 21.23 -22.15
CA THR A 131 2.88 20.88 -21.40
C THR A 131 3.15 21.29 -19.96
N ASN A 132 2.49 22.35 -19.50
CA ASN A 132 2.63 22.96 -18.17
C ASN A 132 2.11 22.02 -17.06
N HIS A 133 2.72 20.85 -16.93
CA HIS A 133 2.43 19.90 -15.87
C HIS A 133 3.24 20.30 -14.63
N ILE A 134 2.55 20.45 -13.50
CA ILE A 134 3.21 20.68 -12.22
C ILE A 134 3.98 19.41 -11.84
N VAL A 135 5.30 19.51 -11.69
CA VAL A 135 6.17 18.43 -11.24
C VAL A 135 6.51 18.62 -9.77
N ILE A 136 6.09 17.68 -8.91
CA ILE A 136 6.39 17.74 -7.48
C ILE A 136 7.75 17.06 -7.21
N ASN A 137 8.81 17.85 -7.10
CA ASN A 137 10.16 17.39 -6.74
C ASN A 137 10.56 17.86 -5.32
N LEU A 138 9.96 17.25 -4.31
CA LEU A 138 10.20 17.48 -2.88
C LEU A 138 10.79 16.23 -2.23
N VAL A 139 11.64 16.42 -1.22
CA VAL A 139 12.14 15.33 -0.37
C VAL A 139 11.01 14.86 0.56
N ASP A 140 10.81 13.55 0.68
CA ASP A 140 9.78 12.99 1.58
C ASP A 140 10.16 13.20 3.05
N ASP A 141 9.41 14.06 3.73
CA ASP A 141 9.58 14.43 5.12
C ASP A 141 8.48 13.87 6.03
N LYS A 142 7.60 12.98 5.55
CA LYS A 142 6.45 12.46 6.31
C LYS A 142 6.85 11.80 7.63
N HIS A 143 8.03 11.19 7.66
CA HIS A 143 8.59 10.54 8.85
C HIS A 143 9.00 11.54 9.95
N LEU A 144 9.15 12.83 9.62
CA LEU A 144 9.59 13.87 10.55
C LEU A 144 8.44 14.54 11.30
N ASN A 145 7.18 14.17 11.02
CA ASN A 145 5.98 14.81 11.57
C ASN A 145 6.07 16.35 11.52
N PRO A 146 6.26 16.95 10.32
CA PRO A 146 6.45 18.38 10.18
C PRO A 146 5.27 19.14 10.75
N LYS A 147 5.56 20.14 11.60
CA LYS A 147 4.54 21.03 12.17
C LYS A 147 4.17 22.12 11.15
N PRO A 148 2.90 22.57 11.13
CA PRO A 148 2.49 23.71 10.32
C PRO A 148 3.36 24.94 10.60
N LYS A 149 3.73 25.67 9.55
CA LYS A 149 4.45 26.95 9.65
C LYS A 149 3.48 28.09 9.35
N SER A 150 3.42 29.08 10.24
CA SER A 150 2.60 30.28 10.03
C SER A 150 3.38 31.31 9.21
N ILE A 151 2.80 31.73 8.08
CA ILE A 151 3.31 32.80 7.23
C ILE A 151 2.18 33.78 6.91
N ARG A 152 2.50 35.07 6.79
CA ARG A 152 1.55 36.08 6.32
C ARG A 152 1.57 36.11 4.79
N ILE A 153 0.40 35.95 4.17
CA ILE A 153 0.20 36.03 2.72
C ILE A 153 -0.74 37.21 2.45
N ASN A 154 -0.60 37.85 1.28
CA ASN A 154 -1.57 38.86 0.85
C ASN A 154 -2.97 38.23 0.69
N GLU A 155 -4.01 38.91 1.16
CA GLU A 155 -5.37 38.37 1.20
C GLU A 155 -5.91 37.98 -0.19
N PHE A 156 -5.73 38.83 -1.20
CA PHE A 156 -6.20 38.55 -2.56
C PHE A 156 -5.43 37.39 -3.20
N VAL A 157 -4.10 37.38 -3.03
CA VAL A 157 -3.25 36.26 -3.50
C VAL A 157 -3.65 34.95 -2.83
N TYR A 158 -4.01 34.98 -1.55
CA TYR A 158 -4.44 33.80 -0.83
C TYR A 158 -5.78 33.26 -1.35
N GLN A 159 -6.73 34.14 -1.68
CA GLN A 159 -8.01 33.75 -2.30
C GLN A 159 -7.79 33.09 -3.66
N ASP A 160 -7.00 33.72 -4.53
CA ASP A 160 -6.62 33.16 -5.84
C ASP A 160 -5.92 31.80 -5.68
N TRP A 161 -5.04 31.68 -4.68
CA TRP A 161 -4.35 30.43 -4.37
C TRP A 161 -5.31 29.32 -3.92
N GLN A 162 -6.32 29.63 -3.11
CA GLN A 162 -7.32 28.63 -2.71
C GLN A 162 -8.05 28.07 -3.93
N GLN A 163 -8.54 28.95 -4.82
CA GLN A 163 -9.24 28.55 -6.03
C GLN A 163 -8.32 27.75 -6.98
N PHE A 164 -7.07 28.18 -7.12
CA PHE A 164 -6.06 27.43 -7.87
C PHE A 164 -5.92 26.00 -7.35
N CYS A 165 -5.78 25.82 -6.03
CA CYS A 165 -5.59 24.50 -5.42
C CYS A 165 -6.78 23.55 -5.59
N GLU A 166 -8.02 24.06 -5.62
CA GLU A 166 -9.23 23.24 -5.78
C GLU A 166 -9.27 22.49 -7.12
N THR A 167 -8.64 23.06 -8.14
CA THR A 167 -8.59 22.48 -9.49
C THR A 167 -7.50 21.41 -9.65
N LYS A 168 -6.63 21.22 -8.66
CA LYS A 168 -5.42 20.38 -8.77
C LYS A 168 -5.56 19.11 -7.95
N HIS A 169 -5.00 18.01 -8.46
CA HIS A 169 -4.92 16.72 -7.76
C HIS A 169 -3.74 16.60 -6.78
N TYR A 170 -3.19 17.73 -6.33
CA TYR A 170 -2.03 17.78 -5.43
C TYR A 170 -2.42 18.35 -4.06
N SER A 171 -1.68 17.99 -3.03
CA SER A 171 -1.91 18.54 -1.70
C SER A 171 -1.52 20.03 -1.66
N LYS A 172 -2.26 20.84 -0.88
CA LYS A 172 -1.92 22.26 -0.67
C LYS A 172 -0.50 22.42 -0.11
N GLN A 173 -0.02 21.46 0.68
CA GLN A 173 1.34 21.41 1.21
C GLN A 173 2.38 21.24 0.08
N ASP A 174 2.16 20.30 -0.84
CA ASP A 174 3.10 20.06 -1.94
C ASP A 174 3.17 21.27 -2.87
N LEU A 175 2.00 21.84 -3.19
CA LEU A 175 1.87 23.01 -4.05
C LEU A 175 2.59 24.23 -3.45
N ILE A 176 2.37 24.54 -2.16
CA ILE A 176 3.02 25.70 -1.54
C ILE A 176 4.52 25.48 -1.37
N SER A 177 4.94 24.25 -1.05
CA SER A 177 6.36 23.91 -0.89
C SER A 177 7.10 24.03 -2.23
N MET A 178 6.46 23.61 -3.33
CA MET A 178 7.02 23.77 -4.66
C MET A 178 7.11 25.24 -5.07
N ALA A 179 6.05 26.03 -4.86
CA ALA A 179 6.06 27.46 -5.17
C ALA A 179 7.18 28.21 -4.42
N LEU A 180 7.38 27.89 -3.13
CA LEU A 180 8.48 28.46 -2.36
C LEU A 180 9.84 28.03 -2.87
N LYS A 181 10.01 26.74 -3.20
CA LYS A 181 11.27 26.19 -3.74
C LYS A 181 11.63 26.83 -5.07
N GLU A 182 10.69 26.89 -6.02
CA GLU A 182 10.89 27.52 -7.33
C GLU A 182 11.24 29.00 -7.20
N TYR A 183 10.56 29.73 -6.31
CA TYR A 183 10.87 31.13 -6.06
C TYR A 183 12.29 31.29 -5.49
N MET A 184 12.67 30.47 -4.51
CA MET A 184 14.03 30.50 -3.96
C MET A 184 15.07 30.15 -5.02
N ASP A 185 14.88 29.08 -5.79
CA ASP A 185 15.82 28.64 -6.83
C ASP A 185 15.98 29.67 -7.95
N LYS A 186 14.90 30.39 -8.29
CA LYS A 186 14.91 31.46 -9.31
C LYS A 186 15.77 32.67 -8.92
N TYR A 187 15.87 32.98 -7.62
CA TYR A 187 16.52 34.19 -7.11
C TYR A 187 17.73 33.88 -6.22
N LYS A 188 18.28 32.67 -6.32
CA LYS A 188 19.46 32.22 -5.55
C LYS A 188 20.77 32.61 -6.22
#